data_AF-W0RMY9-F1
#
_entry.id   AF-W0RMY9-F1
#
_cell.length_a   1.000
_cell.length_b   1.000
_cell.length_c   1.000
_cell.angle_alpha   90.00
_cell.angle_beta   90.00
_cell.angle_gamma   90.00
#
_symmetry.space_group_name_H-M   'P 1'
#
loop_
_entity.id
_entity.type
_entity.pdbx_description
1 polymer ?
#
loop_
_entity_poly.entity_id
_entity_poly.type
_entity_poly.pdbx_seq_one_letter_code
_entity_poly.pdbx_strand_id
1 'polypeptide(L)'
;MYQRTAVELQRDRAKYDLERAAWERKKKRAADAFPAFDEQGGIGYDPRRDPNPKCQRCWGDGVARVLVKDTRRLSPAALRLYAGVKETQHGVDVRMRDQDGALLNVAKHLGMLVERVETRDKTIEDLLDEAERESAGDAGDGE
;
A
#
# COMPACT_ATOMS: atom_id res chain seq x y z
N MET A 1 3.87 27.50 -9.41
CA MET A 1 5.18 27.68 -8.76
C MET A 1 5.85 26.32 -8.65
N TYR A 2 7.08 26.21 -9.15
CA TYR A 2 7.92 25.02 -9.05
C TYR A 2 8.52 24.97 -7.64
N GLN A 3 8.31 23.88 -6.90
CA GLN A 3 8.91 23.71 -5.58
C GLN A 3 10.28 23.06 -5.77
N ARG A 4 11.34 23.82 -5.46
CA ARG A 4 12.72 23.35 -5.62
C ARG A 4 13.03 22.22 -4.63
N THR A 5 13.78 21.23 -5.08
CA THR A 5 14.38 20.26 -4.15
C THR A 5 15.44 20.94 -3.28
N ALA A 6 15.84 20.33 -2.17
CA ALA A 6 16.83 20.91 -1.25
C ALA A 6 18.16 21.26 -1.97
N VAL A 7 18.60 20.40 -2.89
CA VAL A 7 19.83 20.60 -3.68
C VAL A 7 19.68 21.74 -4.69
N GLU A 8 18.53 21.83 -5.35
CA GLU A 8 18.24 22.92 -6.30
C GLU A 8 18.16 24.28 -5.60
N LEU A 9 17.53 24.34 -4.42
CA LEU A 9 17.47 25.57 -3.65
C LEU A 9 18.85 26.02 -3.17
N GLN A 10 19.70 25.08 -2.73
CA GLN A 10 21.08 25.41 -2.35
C GLN A 10 21.88 25.98 -3.52
N ARG A 11 21.77 25.38 -4.71
CA ARG A 11 22.44 25.87 -5.92
C ARG A 11 21.96 27.27 -6.30
N ASP A 12 20.65 27.51 -6.24
CA ASP A 12 20.07 28.79 -6.64
C ASP A 12 20.29 29.89 -5.60
N ARG A 13 20.33 29.56 -4.29
CA ARG A 13 20.81 30.47 -3.25
C ARG A 13 22.28 30.85 -3.47
N ALA A 14 23.14 29.88 -3.77
CA ALA A 14 24.55 30.16 -4.05
C ALA A 14 24.73 31.09 -5.27
N LYS A 15 23.93 30.90 -6.34
CA LYS A 15 23.93 31.82 -7.49
C LYS A 15 23.46 33.22 -7.09
N TYR A 16 22.35 33.32 -6.37
CA TYR A 16 21.82 34.60 -5.88
C TYR A 16 22.84 35.34 -5.02
N ASP A 17 23.57 34.63 -4.14
CA ASP A 17 24.60 35.22 -3.29
C ASP A 17 25.78 35.76 -4.11
N LEU A 18 26.21 35.04 -5.15
CA LEU A 18 27.25 35.51 -6.08
C LEU A 18 26.79 36.75 -6.86
N GLU A 19 25.56 36.74 -7.37
CA GLU A 19 24.97 37.88 -8.10
C GLU A 19 24.81 39.10 -7.21
N ARG A 20 24.36 38.90 -5.97
CA ARG A 20 24.24 39.94 -4.95
C ARG A 20 25.60 40.55 -4.61
N ALA A 21 26.63 39.71 -4.42
CA ALA A 21 27.99 40.19 -4.16
C ALA A 21 28.57 40.98 -5.35
N ALA A 22 28.31 40.53 -6.59
CA ALA A 22 28.72 41.25 -7.79
C ALA A 22 27.97 42.58 -7.97
N TRP A 23 26.71 42.63 -7.57
CA TRP A 23 25.88 43.84 -7.61
C TRP A 23 26.31 44.87 -6.55
N GLU A 24 26.58 44.44 -5.31
CA GLU A 24 27.08 45.32 -4.24
C GLU A 24 28.41 45.99 -4.65
N ARG A 25 29.29 45.27 -5.35
CA ARG A 25 30.54 45.82 -5.89
C ARG A 25 30.34 46.92 -6.95
N LYS A 26 29.20 46.92 -7.66
CA LYS A 26 28.89 47.87 -8.73
C LYS A 26 27.91 48.97 -8.30
N LYS A 27 27.38 48.89 -7.08
CA LYS A 27 26.35 49.78 -6.55
C LYS A 27 26.88 51.22 -6.46
N LYS A 28 26.20 52.16 -7.13
CA LYS A 28 26.60 53.59 -7.18
C LYS A 28 25.79 54.49 -6.24
N ARG A 29 24.59 54.07 -5.83
CA ARG A 29 23.71 54.80 -4.90
C ARG A 29 23.16 53.86 -3.83
N ALA A 30 23.04 54.37 -2.60
CA ALA A 30 22.50 53.60 -1.48
C ALA A 30 21.05 53.12 -1.71
N ALA A 31 20.26 53.91 -2.46
CA ALA A 31 18.84 53.67 -2.75
C ALA A 31 18.57 52.55 -3.77
N ASP A 32 19.56 52.15 -4.55
CA ASP A 32 19.40 50.95 -5.38
C ASP A 32 19.36 49.76 -4.41
N ALA A 33 18.37 48.88 -4.54
CA ALA A 33 18.23 47.67 -3.73
C ALA A 33 18.27 46.45 -4.66
N PHE A 34 19.03 45.43 -4.27
CA PHE A 34 19.02 44.16 -4.98
C PHE A 34 17.69 43.44 -4.70
N PRO A 35 17.02 42.85 -5.72
CA PRO A 35 15.76 42.15 -5.52
C PRO A 35 15.93 41.04 -4.48
N ALA A 36 14.91 40.81 -3.67
CA ALA A 36 14.90 39.71 -2.70
C ALA A 36 14.90 38.35 -3.42
N PHE A 37 15.53 37.35 -2.80
CA PHE A 37 15.53 35.99 -3.32
C PHE A 37 14.10 35.42 -3.34
N ASP A 38 13.64 34.97 -4.50
CA ASP A 38 12.38 34.25 -4.62
C ASP A 38 12.55 32.79 -4.18
N GLU A 39 11.93 32.47 -3.04
CA GLU A 39 11.99 31.13 -2.44
C GLU A 39 11.18 30.08 -3.21
N GLN A 40 10.33 30.48 -4.18
CA GLN A 40 9.50 29.60 -5.01
C GLN A 40 8.93 28.37 -4.26
N GLY A 41 8.19 28.63 -3.19
CA GLY A 41 7.52 27.58 -2.41
C GLY A 41 8.41 26.83 -1.39
N GLY A 42 9.71 27.15 -1.29
CA GLY A 42 10.60 26.69 -0.22
C GLY A 42 11.13 25.25 -0.37
N ILE A 43 11.83 24.77 0.66
CA ILE A 43 12.31 23.37 0.74
C ILE A 43 11.18 22.49 1.29
N GLY A 44 10.78 21.49 0.51
CA GLY A 44 9.87 20.44 0.97
C GLY A 44 8.53 20.49 0.24
N TYR A 45 8.32 19.50 -0.62
CA TYR A 45 7.03 19.24 -1.24
C TYR A 45 6.01 18.86 -0.16
N ASP A 46 5.01 19.72 0.05
CA ASP A 46 3.86 19.37 0.90
C ASP A 46 2.71 18.86 0.03
N PRO A 47 2.45 17.54 0.00
CA PRO A 47 1.36 16.95 -0.77
C PRO A 47 -0.03 17.33 -0.27
N ARG A 48 -0.14 18.01 0.88
CA ARG A 48 -1.42 18.43 1.48
C ARG A 48 -1.92 19.78 0.97
N ARG A 49 -1.04 20.60 0.37
CA ARG A 49 -1.43 21.89 -0.20
C ARG A 49 -2.20 21.70 -1.52
N ASP A 50 -2.94 22.73 -1.89
CA ASP A 50 -3.66 22.74 -3.16
C ASP A 50 -2.70 22.53 -4.34
N PRO A 51 -3.08 21.73 -5.33
CA PRO A 51 -2.31 21.56 -6.55
C PRO A 51 -2.07 22.90 -7.24
N ASN A 52 -0.85 23.10 -7.74
CA ASN A 52 -0.53 24.32 -8.47
C ASN A 52 -1.21 24.32 -9.86
N PRO A 53 -2.10 25.27 -10.18
CA PRO A 53 -2.82 25.31 -11.46
C PRO A 53 -1.89 25.51 -12.66
N LYS A 54 -0.68 26.02 -12.45
CA LYS A 54 0.34 26.21 -13.50
C LYS A 54 1.28 25.00 -13.66
N CYS A 55 0.92 23.83 -13.12
CA CYS A 55 1.76 22.63 -13.25
C CYS A 55 1.65 22.07 -14.66
N GLN A 56 2.74 22.07 -15.42
CA GLN A 56 2.74 21.58 -16.82
C GLN A 56 2.60 20.06 -16.94
N ARG A 57 2.72 19.32 -15.83
CA ARG A 57 2.65 17.84 -15.82
C ARG A 57 1.24 17.31 -15.56
N CYS A 58 0.58 17.84 -14.54
CA CYS A 58 -0.78 17.43 -14.15
C CYS A 58 -1.83 18.52 -14.41
N TRP A 59 -1.46 19.63 -15.06
CA TRP A 59 -2.38 20.73 -15.43
C TRP A 59 -3.19 21.34 -14.28
N GLY A 60 -2.75 21.15 -13.03
CA GLY A 60 -3.48 21.60 -11.85
C GLY A 60 -4.38 20.55 -11.21
N ASP A 61 -4.47 19.33 -11.75
CA ASP A 61 -5.29 18.26 -11.20
C ASP A 61 -4.69 17.65 -9.91
N GLY A 62 -3.37 17.75 -9.75
CA GLY A 62 -2.65 17.16 -8.63
C GLY A 62 -2.50 15.64 -8.74
N VAL A 63 -2.26 14.98 -7.60
CA VAL A 63 -2.12 13.52 -7.51
C VAL A 63 -3.19 13.01 -6.55
N ALA A 64 -4.04 12.10 -7.03
CA ALA A 64 -5.03 11.43 -6.19
C ALA A 64 -4.31 10.64 -5.09
N ARG A 65 -4.79 10.77 -3.85
CA ARG A 65 -4.23 10.07 -2.70
C ARG A 65 -5.34 9.57 -1.80
N VAL A 66 -5.24 8.31 -1.40
CA VAL A 66 -6.10 7.73 -0.37
C VAL A 66 -5.49 8.02 1.00
N LEU A 67 -6.24 8.71 1.86
CA LEU A 67 -5.89 8.89 3.27
C LEU A 67 -6.74 7.97 4.14
N VAL A 68 -6.12 6.91 4.65
CA VAL A 68 -6.73 6.10 5.71
C VAL A 68 -6.54 6.81 7.06
N LYS A 69 -7.58 6.78 7.90
CA LYS A 69 -7.51 7.35 9.25
C LYS A 69 -6.50 6.57 10.11
N ASP A 70 -5.97 7.24 11.12
CA ASP A 70 -5.05 6.63 12.07
C ASP A 70 -5.74 5.52 12.87
N THR A 71 -5.26 4.29 12.69
CA THR A 71 -5.82 3.09 13.32
C THR A 71 -5.21 2.78 14.70
N ARG A 72 -4.19 3.53 15.14
CA ARG A 72 -3.51 3.28 16.43
C ARG A 72 -4.39 3.53 17.65
N ARG A 73 -5.48 4.28 17.47
CA ARG A 73 -6.44 4.64 18.53
C ARG A 73 -7.75 3.84 18.47
N LEU A 74 -7.79 2.76 17.67
CA LEU A 74 -8.92 1.84 17.69
C LEU A 74 -9.04 1.19 19.07
N SER A 75 -10.28 0.83 19.45
CA SER A 75 -10.51 0.08 20.68
C SER A 75 -9.80 -1.28 20.60
N PRO A 76 -9.42 -1.90 21.74
CA PRO A 76 -8.75 -3.20 21.73
C PRO A 76 -9.52 -4.28 20.96
N ALA A 77 -10.87 -4.26 21.03
CA ALA A 77 -11.72 -5.18 20.28
C ALA A 77 -11.67 -4.90 18.76
N ALA A 78 -11.79 -3.63 18.36
CA ALA A 78 -11.73 -3.25 16.94
C ALA A 78 -10.34 -3.53 16.33
N LEU A 79 -9.26 -3.32 17.09
CA LEU A 79 -7.90 -3.59 16.64
C LEU A 79 -7.66 -5.08 16.36
N ARG A 80 -8.26 -5.98 17.16
CA ARG A 80 -8.19 -7.43 16.93
C ARG A 80 -8.92 -7.87 15.65
N LEU A 81 -9.99 -7.16 15.28
CA LEU A 81 -10.77 -7.45 14.08
C LEU A 81 -10.20 -6.82 12.82
N TYR A 82 -9.47 -5.72 12.94
CA TYR A 82 -8.93 -4.99 11.80
C TYR A 82 -7.87 -5.84 11.06
N ALA A 83 -8.16 -6.19 9.80
CA ALA A 83 -7.25 -6.97 8.96
C ALA A 83 -6.46 -6.12 7.96
N GLY A 84 -6.78 -4.83 7.82
CA GLY A 84 -6.10 -3.88 6.95
C GLY A 84 -7.05 -3.15 6.02
N VAL A 85 -6.47 -2.37 5.10
CA VAL A 85 -7.19 -1.63 4.07
C VAL A 85 -6.58 -1.93 2.71
N LYS A 86 -7.43 -2.13 1.70
CA LYS A 86 -7.04 -2.30 0.31
C LYS A 86 -7.62 -1.17 -0.53
N GLU A 87 -6.78 -0.52 -1.33
CA GLU A 87 -7.24 0.41 -2.35
C GLU A 87 -7.71 -0.37 -3.57
N THR A 88 -8.93 -0.09 -4.02
CA THR A 88 -9.56 -0.73 -5.18
C THR A 88 -10.07 0.34 -6.13
N GLN A 89 -10.41 -0.07 -7.37
CA GLN A 89 -11.03 0.82 -8.36
C GLN A 89 -12.34 1.46 -7.88
N HIS A 90 -13.04 0.84 -6.93
CA HIS A 90 -14.30 1.34 -6.36
C HIS A 90 -14.07 2.15 -5.08
N GLY A 91 -12.82 2.39 -4.69
CA GLY A 91 -12.44 3.11 -3.48
C GLY A 91 -11.79 2.22 -2.43
N VAL A 92 -11.93 2.62 -1.17
CA VAL A 92 -11.23 2.04 -0.03
C VAL A 92 -12.02 0.88 0.55
N ASP A 93 -11.44 -0.32 0.53
CA ASP A 93 -12.01 -1.51 1.14
C ASP A 93 -11.35 -1.78 2.51
N VAL A 94 -12.15 -1.73 3.58
CA VAL A 94 -11.70 -2.00 4.95
C VAL A 94 -11.95 -3.47 5.26
N ARG A 95 -10.86 -4.24 5.39
CA ARG A 95 -10.95 -5.68 5.63
C ARG A 95 -11.00 -5.95 7.13
N MET A 96 -11.98 -6.75 7.52
CA MET A 96 -12.12 -7.29 8.88
C MET A 96 -11.82 -8.79 8.89
N ARG A 97 -11.45 -9.32 10.06
CA ARG A 97 -11.30 -10.77 10.26
C ARG A 97 -12.66 -11.43 10.29
N ASP A 98 -12.74 -12.63 9.74
CA ASP A 98 -13.94 -13.47 9.81
C ASP A 98 -14.16 -13.96 11.24
N GLN A 99 -15.19 -13.41 11.89
CA GLN A 99 -15.54 -13.75 13.26
C GLN A 99 -16.30 -15.08 13.34
N ASP A 100 -17.11 -15.39 12.33
CA ASP A 100 -17.95 -16.58 12.32
C ASP A 100 -17.08 -17.82 12.10
N GLY A 101 -16.12 -17.76 11.16
CA GLY A 101 -15.14 -18.82 10.98
C GLY A 101 -14.27 -19.05 12.22
N ALA A 102 -13.88 -17.98 12.92
CA ALA A 102 -13.16 -18.10 14.18
C ALA A 102 -14.01 -18.79 15.27
N LEU A 103 -15.28 -18.41 15.40
CA LEU A 103 -16.21 -19.02 16.35
C LEU A 103 -16.49 -20.48 16.02
N LEU A 104 -16.64 -20.83 14.74
CA LEU A 104 -16.77 -22.21 14.30
C LEU A 104 -15.55 -23.05 14.68
N ASN A 105 -14.34 -22.53 14.46
CA ASN A 105 -13.11 -23.23 14.84
C ASN A 105 -13.00 -23.41 16.37
N VAL A 106 -13.41 -22.41 17.15
CA VAL A 106 -13.51 -22.53 18.61
C VAL A 106 -14.54 -23.59 19.00
N ALA A 107 -15.71 -23.62 18.37
CA ALA A 107 -16.75 -24.61 18.62
C ALA A 107 -16.30 -26.04 18.28
N LYS A 108 -15.57 -26.23 17.17
CA LYS A 108 -14.93 -27.51 16.82
C LYS A 108 -13.92 -27.93 17.88
N HIS A 109 -13.05 -26.99 18.31
CA HIS A 109 -12.03 -27.28 19.31
C HIS A 109 -12.61 -27.64 20.69
N LEU A 110 -13.74 -27.02 21.06
CA LEU A 110 -14.47 -27.32 22.30
C LEU A 110 -15.38 -28.55 22.20
N GLY A 111 -15.45 -29.22 21.04
CA GLY A 111 -16.30 -30.39 20.84
C GLY A 111 -17.80 -30.08 20.78
N MET A 112 -18.18 -28.83 20.54
CA MET A 112 -19.59 -28.41 20.42
C MET A 112 -20.23 -28.88 19.11
N LEU A 113 -19.40 -29.20 18.10
CA LEU A 113 -19.83 -29.67 16.79
C LEU A 113 -19.46 -31.15 16.66
N VAL A 114 -20.47 -32.00 16.46
CA VAL A 114 -20.28 -33.43 16.20
C VAL A 114 -20.04 -33.62 14.71
N GLU A 115 -18.78 -33.76 14.30
CA GLU A 115 -18.42 -34.20 12.95
C GLU A 115 -18.50 -35.72 12.89
N ARG A 116 -19.58 -36.24 12.31
CA ARG A 116 -19.69 -37.66 11.95
C ARG A 116 -18.98 -37.87 10.63
N VAL A 117 -17.76 -38.39 10.69
CA VAL A 117 -17.06 -38.87 9.50
C VAL A 117 -17.58 -40.27 9.23
N GLU A 118 -18.38 -40.43 8.19
CA GLU A 118 -18.70 -41.75 7.66
C GLU A 118 -17.49 -42.22 6.85
N THR A 119 -16.67 -43.07 7.43
CA THR A 119 -15.71 -43.83 6.66
C THR A 119 -16.47 -44.90 5.89
N ARG A 120 -16.36 -44.87 4.56
CA ARG A 120 -16.62 -46.07 3.76
C ARG A 120 -15.44 -46.99 4.02
N ASP A 121 -15.55 -47.75 5.09
CA ASP A 121 -14.63 -48.85 5.34
C ASP A 121 -14.85 -49.82 4.18
N LYS A 122 -14.01 -49.74 3.15
CA LYS A 122 -13.87 -50.85 2.21
C LYS A 122 -13.55 -52.05 3.05
N THR A 123 -14.37 -53.09 2.93
CA THR A 123 -14.07 -54.32 3.65
C THR A 123 -12.71 -54.83 3.13
N ILE A 124 -12.03 -55.64 3.94
CA ILE A 124 -10.79 -56.29 3.49
C ILE A 124 -11.07 -57.11 2.21
N GLU A 125 -12.29 -57.63 2.08
CA GLU A 125 -12.79 -58.33 0.90
C GLU A 125 -12.79 -57.41 -0.34
N ASP A 126 -13.34 -56.19 -0.25
CA ASP A 126 -13.35 -55.23 -1.36
C ASP A 126 -11.93 -54.84 -1.83
N LEU A 127 -10.97 -54.76 -0.90
CA LEU A 127 -9.57 -54.42 -1.20
C LEU A 127 -8.82 -55.59 -1.85
N LEU A 128 -9.11 -56.82 -1.43
CA LEU A 128 -8.56 -58.04 -2.03
C LEU A 128 -9.12 -58.23 -3.46
N ASP A 129 -10.41 -57.98 -3.64
CA ASP A 129 -11.10 -58.03 -4.93
C ASP A 129 -10.58 -57.00 -5.95
N GLU A 130 -10.15 -55.83 -5.49
CA GLU A 130 -9.50 -54.81 -6.32
C GLU A 130 -8.06 -55.21 -6.67
N ALA A 131 -7.29 -55.75 -5.72
CA ALA A 131 -5.92 -56.23 -5.96
C ALA A 131 -5.89 -57.43 -6.92
N GLU A 132 -6.88 -58.32 -6.85
CA GLU A 132 -7.04 -59.43 -7.79
C GLU A 132 -7.39 -58.94 -9.21
N ARG A 133 -8.22 -57.90 -9.34
CA ARG A 133 -8.53 -57.28 -10.64
C ARG A 133 -7.34 -56.52 -11.24
N GLU A 134 -6.52 -55.88 -10.41
CA GLU A 134 -5.28 -55.21 -10.85
C GLU A 134 -4.22 -56.22 -11.32
N SER A 135 -4.05 -57.33 -10.60
CA SER A 135 -3.13 -58.41 -11.00
C SER A 135 -3.59 -59.20 -12.23
N ALA A 136 -4.89 -59.21 -12.54
CA ALA A 136 -5.43 -59.78 -13.78
C ALA A 136 -5.34 -58.84 -14.99
N GLY A 137 -5.07 -57.55 -14.79
CA GLY A 137 -5.03 -56.52 -15.84
C GLY A 137 -3.68 -56.34 -16.54
N ASP A 138 -2.60 -56.99 -16.09
CA ASP A 138 -1.24 -56.86 -16.66
C ASP A 138 -0.91 -57.93 -17.74
N ALA A 139 -1.90 -58.75 -18.12
CA ALA A 139 -1.72 -59.80 -19.13
C ALA A 139 -2.47 -59.45 -20.43
N GLY A 140 -2.03 -58.41 -21.15
CA GLY A 140 -2.52 -58.20 -22.50
C GLY A 140 -2.22 -56.82 -23.09
N ASP A 141 -0.98 -56.61 -23.54
CA ASP A 141 -0.69 -55.81 -24.74
C ASP A 141 0.72 -56.18 -25.22
N GLY A 142 0.76 -57.15 -26.13
CA GLY A 142 1.98 -57.67 -26.74
C GLY A 142 1.68 -58.32 -28.07
N GLU A 143 1.29 -57.50 -29.06
CA GLU A 143 1.46 -57.81 -30.48
C GLU A 143 1.89 -56.54 -31.25
#